data_AF-A0A845FQ90-F1
#
_entry.id   AF-A0A845FQ90-F1
#
_cell.length_a   1.000
_cell.length_b   1.000
_cell.length_c   1.000
_cell.angle_alpha   90.00
_cell.angle_beta   90.00
_cell.angle_gamma   90.00
#
_symmetry.space_group_name_H-M   'P 1'
#
loop_
_entity.id
_entity.type
_entity.pdbx_description
1 polymer ?
#
loop_
_entity_poly.entity_id
_entity_poly.type
_entity_poly.pdbx_seq_one_letter_code
_entity_poly.pdbx_strand_id
1 'polypeptide(L)'
;MSEIIQFPVTNTKHKSDVDSVIDKALSSVPKPDREKLRFELIKTIDSYDAFFTEWSLDVPLDSSEILKKQIFDIARQEHERKMLMLKDIIRLKIKVLVTEYHQRR
;
A
#
# COMPACT_ATOMS: atom_id res chain seq x y z
N MET A 1 31.86 -2.43 3.41
CA MET A 1 30.84 -2.17 2.38
C MET A 1 29.58 -2.92 2.81
N SER A 2 28.43 -2.26 2.94
CA SER A 2 27.17 -2.92 3.30
C SER A 2 26.53 -3.53 2.05
N GLU A 3 25.84 -4.66 2.19
CA GLU A 3 25.00 -5.20 1.13
C GLU A 3 23.58 -4.64 1.27
N ILE A 4 23.06 -4.05 0.19
CA ILE A 4 21.69 -3.53 0.09
C ILE A 4 20.80 -4.67 -0.41
N ILE A 5 19.91 -5.16 0.45
CA ILE A 5 18.89 -6.15 0.05
C ILE A 5 17.62 -5.41 -0.37
N GLN A 6 17.25 -5.52 -1.65
CA GLN A 6 15.96 -5.02 -2.15
C GLN A 6 14.88 -6.09 -2.00
N PHE A 7 13.76 -5.72 -1.38
CA PHE A 7 12.58 -6.59 -1.25
C PHE A 7 11.77 -6.60 -2.56
N PRO A 8 11.09 -7.71 -2.90
CA PRO A 8 10.60 -7.95 -4.25
C PRO A 8 9.56 -6.94 -4.71
N VAL A 9 9.76 -6.41 -5.92
CA VAL A 9 8.85 -5.52 -6.64
C VAL A 9 7.93 -6.36 -7.52
N THR A 10 6.74 -6.74 -7.04
CA THR A 10 5.69 -7.31 -7.92
C THR A 10 4.28 -6.96 -7.44
N ASN A 11 3.92 -5.66 -7.46
CA ASN A 11 2.58 -5.19 -7.12
C ASN A 11 1.57 -5.15 -8.28
N THR A 12 1.74 -5.97 -9.32
CA THR A 12 0.75 -6.03 -10.41
C THR A 12 -0.57 -6.68 -9.96
N LYS A 13 -0.53 -7.62 -9.01
CA LYS A 13 -1.75 -8.23 -8.42
C LYS A 13 -2.49 -7.30 -7.45
N HIS A 14 -1.79 -6.44 -6.72
CA HIS A 14 -2.44 -5.53 -5.77
C HIS A 14 -3.30 -4.45 -6.45
N LYS A 15 -2.95 -4.03 -7.67
CA LYS A 15 -3.79 -3.10 -8.43
C LYS A 15 -5.20 -3.64 -8.70
N SER A 16 -5.36 -4.90 -9.10
CA SER A 16 -6.69 -5.45 -9.41
C SER A 16 -7.58 -5.59 -8.19
N ASP A 17 -7.02 -5.96 -7.04
CA ASP A 17 -7.78 -6.08 -5.80
C ASP A 17 -8.27 -4.71 -5.32
N VAL A 18 -7.41 -3.69 -5.41
CA VAL A 18 -7.73 -2.33 -5.00
C VAL A 18 -8.78 -1.69 -5.91
N ASP A 19 -8.68 -1.86 -7.23
CA ASP A 19 -9.69 -1.37 -8.18
C ASP A 19 -11.09 -1.91 -7.85
N SER A 20 -11.21 -3.21 -7.52
CA SER A 20 -12.48 -3.82 -7.17
C SER A 20 -13.09 -3.25 -5.88
N VAL A 21 -12.24 -2.90 -4.90
CA VAL A 21 -12.66 -2.32 -3.62
C VAL A 21 -13.12 -0.88 -3.82
N ILE A 22 -12.42 -0.11 -4.65
CA ILE A 22 -12.81 1.26 -5.03
C ILE A 22 -14.15 1.24 -5.74
N ASP A 23 -14.33 0.36 -6.73
CA ASP A 23 -15.57 0.28 -7.51
C ASP A 23 -16.77 -0.11 -6.63
N LYS A 24 -16.57 -1.04 -5.69
CA LYS A 24 -17.61 -1.38 -4.71
C LYS A 24 -17.96 -0.19 -3.81
N ALA A 25 -16.97 0.56 -3.36
CA ALA A 25 -17.20 1.68 -2.46
C ALA A 25 -17.85 2.89 -3.13
N LEU A 26 -17.54 3.15 -4.40
CA LEU A 26 -18.14 4.22 -5.18
C LEU A 26 -19.47 3.85 -5.85
N SER A 27 -20.00 2.66 -5.57
CA SER A 27 -21.25 2.17 -6.15
C SER A 27 -22.46 3.09 -5.86
N SER A 28 -22.45 3.78 -4.71
CA SER A 28 -23.48 4.76 -4.32
C SER A 28 -23.33 6.13 -4.96
N VAL A 29 -22.20 6.41 -5.61
CA VAL A 29 -21.90 7.70 -6.25
C VAL A 29 -22.41 7.68 -7.71
N PRO A 30 -23.11 8.72 -8.19
CA PRO A 30 -23.48 8.86 -9.59
C PRO A 30 -22.27 8.79 -10.54
N LYS A 31 -22.46 8.20 -11.72
CA LYS A 31 -21.43 8.08 -12.77
C LYS A 31 -20.60 9.35 -13.04
N PRO A 32 -21.17 10.57 -13.15
CA PRO A 32 -20.38 11.76 -13.48
C PRO A 32 -19.32 12.12 -12.42
N ASP A 33 -19.60 11.89 -11.14
CA ASP A 33 -18.66 12.21 -10.05
C ASP A 33 -17.75 11.02 -9.68
N ARG A 34 -18.16 9.82 -10.08
CA ARG A 34 -17.48 8.55 -9.78
C ARG A 34 -16.07 8.50 -10.35
N GLU A 35 -15.89 8.90 -11.61
CA GLU A 35 -14.57 8.83 -12.27
C GLU A 35 -13.55 9.78 -11.62
N LYS A 36 -14.00 10.98 -11.23
CA LYS A 36 -13.15 11.95 -10.53
C LYS A 36 -12.69 11.43 -9.17
N LEU A 37 -13.61 10.90 -8.37
CA LEU A 37 -13.29 10.31 -7.06
C LEU A 37 -12.43 9.05 -7.21
N ARG A 38 -12.66 8.24 -8.24
CA ARG A 38 -11.84 7.08 -8.57
C ARG A 38 -10.40 7.49 -8.87
N PHE A 39 -10.20 8.51 -9.69
CA PHE A 39 -8.86 9.00 -10.02
C PHE A 39 -8.11 9.52 -8.79
N GLU A 40 -8.76 10.32 -7.94
CA GLU A 40 -8.16 10.81 -6.69
C GLU A 40 -7.79 9.66 -5.74
N LEU A 41 -8.63 8.63 -5.64
CA LEU A 41 -8.36 7.43 -4.86
C LEU A 41 -7.17 6.63 -5.38
N ILE A 42 -7.14 6.34 -6.68
CA ILE A 42 -6.03 5.61 -7.31
C ILE A 42 -4.71 6.36 -7.10
N LYS A 43 -4.70 7.68 -7.34
CA LYS A 43 -3.49 8.50 -7.13
C LYS A 43 -3.00 8.46 -5.68
N THR A 44 -3.94 8.51 -4.73
CA THR A 44 -3.61 8.45 -3.30
C THR A 44 -3.05 7.08 -2.92
N ILE A 45 -3.63 6.01 -3.46
CA ILE A 45 -3.19 4.63 -3.24
C ILE A 45 -1.81 4.41 -3.83
N ASP A 46 -1.58 4.79 -5.10
CA ASP A 46 -0.28 4.64 -5.76
C ASP A 46 0.82 5.41 -4.98
N SER A 47 0.49 6.59 -4.43
CA SER A 47 1.42 7.34 -3.58
C SER A 47 1.76 6.65 -2.28
N TYR A 48 0.81 5.95 -1.65
CA TYR A 48 1.07 5.20 -0.42
C TYR A 48 1.77 3.88 -0.71
N ASP A 49 1.42 3.21 -1.80
CA ASP A 49 2.05 1.96 -2.22
C ASP A 49 3.55 2.17 -2.43
N ALA A 50 3.93 3.24 -3.13
CA ALA A 50 5.35 3.63 -3.28
C ALA A 50 6.06 3.85 -1.93
N PHE A 51 5.39 4.44 -0.94
CA PHE A 51 5.95 4.65 0.40
C PHE A 51 6.17 3.33 1.17
N PHE A 52 5.32 2.32 0.96
CA PHE A 52 5.36 1.05 1.68
C PHE A 52 6.05 -0.10 0.93
N THR A 53 6.51 0.10 -0.30
CA THR A 53 7.13 -0.97 -1.12
C THR A 53 8.66 -0.89 -1.20
N GLU A 54 9.26 0.30 -1.24
CA GLU A 54 10.71 0.44 -1.46
C GLU A 54 11.53 0.51 -0.17
N TRP A 55 12.00 -0.63 0.33
CA TRP A 55 12.88 -0.65 1.51
C TRP A 55 14.18 -1.39 1.22
N SER A 56 15.27 -0.83 1.75
CA SER A 56 16.58 -1.45 1.77
C SER A 56 16.99 -1.77 3.21
N LEU A 57 17.71 -2.87 3.38
CA LEU A 57 18.46 -3.16 4.60
C LEU A 57 19.94 -3.06 4.27
N ASP A 58 20.67 -2.34 5.12
CA ASP A 58 22.13 -2.37 5.14
C ASP A 58 22.57 -3.38 6.20
N VAL A 59 23.26 -4.43 5.76
CA VAL A 59 23.82 -5.46 6.66
C VAL A 59 25.35 -5.43 6.58
N PRO A 60 26.07 -5.45 7.72
CA PRO A 60 27.54 -5.55 7.72
C PRO A 60 28.02 -6.86 7.07
N LEU A 61 29.07 -6.78 6.25
CA LEU A 61 29.69 -7.94 5.56
C LEU A 61 30.08 -9.08 6.52
N ASP A 62 30.58 -8.73 7.71
CA ASP A 62 31.07 -9.69 8.70
C ASP A 62 29.94 -10.33 9.53
N SER A 63 28.67 -10.07 9.19
CA SER A 63 27.51 -10.63 9.88
C SER A 63 27.40 -12.14 9.61
N SER A 64 27.18 -12.91 10.66
CA SER A 64 26.89 -14.35 10.52
C SER A 64 25.62 -14.60 9.70
N GLU A 65 25.56 -15.73 8.98
CA GLU A 65 24.39 -16.13 8.21
C GLU A 65 23.11 -16.26 9.07
N ILE A 66 23.27 -16.62 10.35
CA ILE A 66 22.16 -16.68 11.31
C ILE A 66 21.58 -15.28 11.56
N LEU A 67 22.45 -14.28 11.76
CA LEU A 67 22.05 -12.89 11.98
C LEU A 67 21.40 -12.29 10.73
N LYS A 68 21.96 -12.56 9.54
CA LYS A 68 21.35 -12.14 8.26
C LYS A 68 19.94 -12.68 8.10
N LYS A 69 19.74 -13.97 8.41
CA LYS A 69 18.42 -14.61 8.37
C LYS A 69 17.44 -13.98 9.35
N GLN A 70 17.86 -13.71 10.59
CA GLN A 70 17.02 -13.06 11.60
C GLN A 70 16.61 -11.64 11.17
N ILE A 71 17.54 -10.85 10.64
CA ILE A 71 17.27 -9.50 10.13
C ILE A 71 16.26 -9.58 8.96
N PHE A 72 16.45 -10.55 8.06
CA PHE A 72 15.54 -10.76 6.94
C PHE A 72 14.12 -11.14 7.40
N ASP A 73 14.00 -12.06 8.35
CA ASP A 73 12.72 -12.50 8.90
C ASP A 73 11.97 -11.34 9.59
N ILE A 74 12.67 -10.52 10.37
CA ILE A 74 12.11 -9.31 11.01
C ILE A 74 11.64 -8.31 9.96
N ALA A 75 12.47 -8.04 8.96
CA ALA A 75 12.13 -7.08 7.91
C ALA A 75 10.92 -7.53 7.09
N ARG A 76 10.83 -8.82 6.79
CA ARG A 76 9.66 -9.41 6.14
C ARG A 76 8.40 -9.25 6.99
N GLN A 77 8.48 -9.53 8.30
CA GLN A 77 7.34 -9.37 9.20
C GLN A 77 6.87 -7.92 9.27
N GLU A 78 7.78 -6.96 9.37
CA GLU A 78 7.45 -5.53 9.33
C GLU A 78 6.89 -5.10 7.97
N HIS A 79 7.34 -5.75 6.88
CA HIS A 79 6.76 -5.59 5.56
C HIS A 79 5.29 -5.96 5.50
N GLU A 80 4.98 -7.18 5.91
CA GLU A 80 3.60 -7.66 5.99
C GLU A 80 2.74 -6.78 6.90
N ARG A 81 3.28 -6.33 8.05
CA ARG A 81 2.56 -5.44 8.98
C ARG A 81 2.19 -4.09 8.35
N LYS A 82 3.13 -3.43 7.68
CA LYS A 82 2.89 -2.12 7.05
C LYS A 82 1.95 -2.25 5.85
N MET A 83 1.99 -3.35 5.09
CA MET A 83 1.04 -3.60 4.01
C MET A 83 -0.40 -3.77 4.54
N LEU A 84 -0.57 -4.40 5.72
CA LEU A 84 -1.88 -4.45 6.39
C LEU A 84 -2.35 -3.06 6.84
N MET A 85 -1.46 -2.24 7.41
CA MET A 85 -1.78 -0.85 7.78
C MET A 85 -2.19 -0.02 6.56
N LEU A 86 -1.48 -0.16 5.43
CA LEU A 86 -1.83 0.50 4.18
C LEU A 86 -3.26 0.17 3.75
N LYS A 87 -3.63 -1.10 3.79
CA LYS A 87 -5.00 -1.56 3.46
C LYS A 87 -6.06 -0.89 4.34
N ASP A 88 -5.80 -0.74 5.63
CA ASP A 88 -6.73 -0.09 6.56
C ASP A 88 -6.86 1.42 6.31
N ILE A 89 -5.74 2.10 6.04
CA ILE A 89 -5.72 3.54 5.68
C ILE A 89 -6.52 3.78 4.40
N ILE A 90 -6.31 2.96 3.36
CA ILE A 90 -7.06 3.05 2.10
C ILE A 90 -8.55 2.89 2.36
N ARG A 91 -8.94 1.88 3.15
CA ARG A 91 -10.34 1.63 3.52
C ARG A 91 -10.97 2.81 4.25
N LEU A 92 -10.24 3.43 5.17
CA LEU A 92 -10.70 4.63 5.89
C LEU A 92 -10.84 5.82 4.94
N LYS A 93 -9.85 6.07 4.07
CA LYS A 93 -9.88 7.18 3.12
C LYS A 93 -11.05 7.09 2.15
N ILE A 94 -11.33 5.88 1.65
CA ILE A 94 -12.50 5.60 0.81
C ILE A 94 -13.80 5.96 1.55
N LYS A 95 -13.97 5.53 2.80
CA LYS A 95 -15.15 5.87 3.61
C LYS A 95 -15.31 7.37 3.78
N VAL A 96 -14.23 8.07 4.15
CA VAL A 96 -14.22 9.52 4.34
C VAL A 96 -14.64 10.24 3.05
N LEU A 97 -14.08 9.87 1.90
CA LEU A 97 -14.41 10.48 0.62
C LEU A 97 -15.89 10.28 0.25
N VAL A 98 -16.43 9.08 0.45
CA VAL A 98 -17.86 8.81 0.19
C VAL A 98 -18.76 9.60 1.15
N THR A 99 -18.40 9.66 2.44
CA THR A 99 -19.14 10.46 3.43
C THR A 99 -19.10 11.95 3.12
N GLU A 100 -17.94 12.51 2.79
CA GLU A 100 -17.79 13.91 2.39
C GLU A 100 -18.61 14.23 1.14
N TYR A 101 -18.65 13.33 0.16
CA TYR A 101 -19.48 13.48 -1.04
C TYR A 101 -20.97 13.59 -0.67
N HIS A 102 -21.46 12.71 0.20
CA HIS A 102 -22.84 12.73 0.65
C HIS A 102 -23.19 13.94 1.54
N GLN A 103 -22.23 14.50 2.28
CA GLN A 103 -22.44 15.68 3.12
C GLN A 103 -22.44 17.00 2.34
N ARG A 104 -21.74 17.06 1.20
CA ARG A 104 -21.69 18.27 0.34
C ARG A 104 -22.88 18.39 -0.62
N ARG A 105 -23.79 17.42 -0.61
CA ARG A 105 -24.98 17.36 -1.45
C ARG A 105 -26.22 17.54 -0.60
#